data_AF-A0A431IAV2-F1
#
_entry.id   AF-A0A431IAV2-F1
#
_cell.length_a   1.000
_cell.length_b   1.000
_cell.length_c   1.000
_cell.angle_alpha   90.00
_cell.angle_beta   90.00
_cell.angle_gamma   90.00
#
_symmetry.space_group_name_H-M   'P 1'
#
loop_
_entity.id
_entity.type
_entity.pdbx_description
1 polymer ?
#
loop_
_entity_poly.entity_id
_entity_poly.type
_entity_poly.pdbx_seq_one_letter_code
_entity_poly.pdbx_strand_id
1 'polypeptide(L)'
;MVSRAARVWEEAATMVTRGVLKKAPTDGGMRTAQVQVDADDVADDVEIFEPYGLTAKALTGAETIQVAVGGDQAHLVTICVADRRYRLTGLANGEVALYNDKGAQVVLKADGSIELTPALAGSVHVGGPTAVETIALNTEVLAQFSAIFGIWAGLAPTTWAADAVVLKGAYAALAAVLAVSMPGSSKGKA
;
A
#
# COMPACT_ATOMS: atom_id res chain seq x y z
N MET A 1 23.70 -29.85 40.35
CA MET A 1 23.78 -30.23 38.92
C MET A 1 22.36 -30.15 38.36
N VAL A 2 22.08 -29.21 37.47
CA VAL A 2 20.78 -29.13 36.80
C VAL A 2 20.61 -30.39 35.96
N SER A 3 19.44 -31.03 36.01
CA SER A 3 19.20 -32.26 35.25
C SER A 3 19.29 -31.97 33.75
N ARG A 4 19.75 -32.97 32.97
CA ARG A 4 19.77 -32.87 31.50
C ARG A 4 18.40 -32.46 30.93
N ALA A 5 17.33 -32.97 31.53
CA ALA A 5 15.96 -32.65 31.16
C ALA A 5 15.63 -31.17 31.36
N ALA A 6 16.05 -30.57 32.47
CA ALA A 6 15.82 -29.14 32.74
C ALA A 6 16.59 -28.25 31.77
N ARG A 7 17.80 -28.65 31.34
CA ARG A 7 18.55 -27.89 30.32
C ARG A 7 17.88 -27.92 28.94
N VAL A 8 17.45 -29.09 28.49
CA VAL A 8 16.75 -29.23 27.20
C VAL A 8 15.42 -28.49 27.22
N TRP A 9 14.72 -28.48 28.35
CA TRP A 9 13.47 -27.73 28.50
C TRP A 9 13.70 -26.22 28.33
N GLU A 10 14.73 -25.66 28.97
CA GLU A 10 15.03 -24.23 28.88
C GLU A 10 15.45 -23.81 27.45
N GLU A 11 16.28 -24.63 26.79
CA GLU A 11 16.66 -24.45 25.40
C GLU A 11 15.41 -24.47 24.50
N ALA A 12 14.52 -25.45 24.69
CA ALA A 12 13.29 -25.54 23.92
C ALA A 12 12.31 -24.39 24.18
N ALA A 13 12.21 -23.92 25.42
CA ALA A 13 11.30 -22.84 25.82
C ALA A 13 11.71 -21.49 25.22
N THR A 14 13.01 -21.29 24.98
CA THR A 14 13.55 -20.03 24.44
C THR A 14 13.82 -20.09 22.93
N MET A 15 13.56 -21.22 22.26
CA MET A 15 13.77 -21.35 20.82
C MET A 15 12.92 -20.40 19.97
N VAL A 16 11.72 -20.05 20.42
CA VAL A 16 10.83 -19.13 19.71
C VAL A 16 10.42 -18.01 20.64
N THR A 17 10.79 -16.79 20.29
CA THR A 17 10.50 -15.61 21.08
C THR A 17 9.71 -14.59 20.27
N ARG A 18 9.01 -13.73 21.00
CA ARG A 18 8.27 -12.59 20.44
C ARG A 18 9.01 -11.33 20.83
N GLY A 19 9.14 -10.42 19.87
CA GLY A 19 9.89 -9.19 20.08
C GLY A 19 9.33 -8.00 19.34
N VAL A 20 10.13 -6.94 19.36
CA VAL A 20 9.82 -5.66 18.71
C VAL A 20 11.08 -5.13 18.03
N LEU A 21 10.94 -4.61 16.81
CA LEU A 21 12.01 -3.88 16.14
C LEU A 21 12.38 -2.62 16.91
N LYS A 22 13.64 -2.50 17.32
CA LYS A 22 14.20 -1.31 17.98
C LYS A 22 14.87 -0.35 16.99
N LYS A 23 15.36 -0.88 15.87
CA LYS A 23 15.93 -0.09 14.78
C LYS A 23 15.37 -0.55 13.44
N ALA A 24 15.26 0.38 12.50
CA ALA A 24 14.85 0.07 11.14
C ALA A 24 15.85 -0.92 10.49
N PRO A 25 15.38 -1.87 9.67
CA PRO A 25 16.25 -2.83 8.99
C PRO A 25 17.31 -2.15 8.12
N THR A 26 18.48 -2.77 8.03
CA THR A 26 19.59 -2.32 7.17
C THR A 26 19.34 -2.71 5.71
N ASP A 27 20.03 -2.03 4.80
CA ASP A 27 20.06 -2.40 3.39
C ASP A 27 21.34 -3.22 3.15
N GLY A 28 21.17 -4.47 2.70
CA GLY A 28 22.24 -5.46 2.54
C GLY A 28 21.76 -6.66 1.73
N GLY A 29 22.60 -7.70 1.60
CA GLY A 29 22.22 -8.93 0.89
C GLY A 29 21.03 -9.62 1.56
N MET A 30 21.24 -10.08 2.80
CA MET A 30 20.15 -10.27 3.75
C MET A 30 20.00 -9.01 4.59
N ARG A 31 18.76 -8.61 4.87
CA ARG A 31 18.52 -7.47 5.78
C ARG A 31 18.74 -7.92 7.21
N THR A 32 19.39 -7.07 8.00
CA THR A 32 19.52 -7.26 9.43
C THR A 32 18.74 -6.19 10.18
N ALA A 33 18.31 -6.49 11.40
CA ALA A 33 17.68 -5.51 12.26
C ALA A 33 18.07 -5.72 13.73
N GLN A 34 17.91 -4.65 14.49
CA GLN A 34 17.99 -4.72 15.94
C GLN A 34 16.61 -5.07 16.50
N VAL A 35 16.52 -6.18 17.23
CA VAL A 35 15.27 -6.71 17.78
C VAL A 35 15.37 -6.87 19.28
N GLN A 36 14.28 -6.54 19.98
CA GLN A 36 14.13 -6.90 21.38
C GLN A 36 13.77 -8.38 21.49
N VAL A 37 14.48 -9.12 22.35
CA VAL A 37 14.23 -10.56 22.59
C VAL A 37 13.50 -10.76 23.91
N ASP A 38 13.86 -9.97 24.93
CA ASP A 38 13.22 -9.92 26.25
C ASP A 38 13.12 -8.46 26.74
N ALA A 39 12.49 -8.20 27.90
CA ALA A 39 12.25 -6.87 28.45
C ALA A 39 13.51 -5.98 28.46
N ASP A 40 14.65 -6.56 28.83
CA ASP A 40 15.92 -5.87 28.99
C ASP A 40 17.00 -6.33 27.99
N ASP A 41 16.65 -7.20 27.03
CA ASP A 41 17.61 -7.78 26.09
C ASP A 41 17.30 -7.42 24.63
N VAL A 42 18.35 -7.01 23.92
CA VAL A 42 18.28 -6.53 22.55
C VAL A 42 19.40 -7.18 21.75
N ALA A 43 19.02 -7.89 20.69
CA ALA A 43 19.95 -8.50 19.76
C ALA A 43 20.18 -7.57 18.57
N ASP A 44 21.45 -7.39 18.22
CA ASP A 44 21.90 -6.67 17.04
C ASP A 44 22.13 -7.61 15.86
N ASP A 45 22.09 -7.05 14.66
CA ASP A 45 22.38 -7.74 13.39
C ASP A 45 21.59 -9.04 13.16
N VAL A 46 20.38 -9.14 13.70
CA VAL A 46 19.49 -10.29 13.50
C VAL A 46 18.95 -10.30 12.07
N GLU A 47 19.20 -11.40 11.36
CA GLU A 47 18.78 -11.57 9.96
C GLU A 47 17.26 -11.68 9.83
N ILE A 48 16.69 -11.00 8.84
CA ILE A 48 15.28 -11.12 8.48
C ILE A 48 15.17 -12.00 7.23
N PHE A 49 14.58 -13.18 7.40
CA PHE A 49 14.29 -14.08 6.30
C PHE A 49 12.95 -13.72 5.66
N GLU A 50 13.02 -13.13 4.47
CA GLU A 50 11.85 -12.77 3.67
C GLU A 50 11.53 -13.84 2.63
N PRO A 51 10.24 -14.16 2.39
CA PRO A 51 9.86 -15.04 1.30
C PRO A 51 10.15 -14.38 -0.05
N TYR A 52 10.64 -15.16 -1.00
CA TYR A 52 10.97 -14.66 -2.34
C TYR A 52 9.77 -13.98 -3.01
N GLY A 53 10.02 -12.85 -3.67
CA GLY A 53 8.99 -12.03 -4.31
C GLY A 53 8.25 -11.06 -3.38
N LEU A 54 8.50 -11.13 -2.07
CA LEU A 54 7.97 -10.18 -1.08
C LEU A 54 9.15 -9.55 -0.33
N THR A 55 9.10 -8.24 -0.17
CA THR A 55 10.15 -7.52 0.55
C THR A 55 9.54 -6.33 1.27
N ALA A 56 9.84 -6.18 2.56
CA ALA A 56 9.19 -5.16 3.38
C ALA A 56 10.17 -4.59 4.40
N LYS A 57 10.28 -3.25 4.42
CA LYS A 57 11.09 -2.52 5.40
C LYS A 57 10.18 -1.90 6.45
N ALA A 58 9.79 -2.70 7.44
CA ALA A 58 8.91 -2.25 8.52
C ALA A 58 9.54 -1.12 9.35
N LEU A 59 8.71 -0.26 9.90
CA LEU A 59 9.12 0.82 10.79
C LEU A 59 9.47 0.26 12.18
N THR A 60 10.30 1.01 12.92
CA THR A 60 10.56 0.73 14.34
C THR A 60 9.25 0.61 15.12
N GLY A 61 9.22 -0.35 16.05
CA GLY A 61 8.03 -0.69 16.82
C GLY A 61 7.15 -1.79 16.22
N ALA A 62 7.50 -2.32 15.04
CA ALA A 62 6.81 -3.51 14.51
C ALA A 62 7.18 -4.75 15.34
N GLU A 63 6.24 -5.67 15.46
CA GLU A 63 6.39 -6.92 16.19
C GLU A 63 7.14 -7.95 15.34
N THR A 64 7.94 -8.78 16.01
CA THR A 64 8.77 -9.80 15.35
C THR A 64 8.55 -11.16 15.99
N ILE A 65 8.66 -12.21 15.19
CA ILE A 65 8.86 -13.58 15.66
C ILE A 65 10.29 -13.97 15.37
N GLN A 66 11.04 -14.26 16.42
CA GLN A 66 12.42 -14.71 16.33
C GLN A 66 12.53 -16.20 16.62
N VAL A 67 13.51 -16.83 15.97
CA VAL A 67 13.87 -18.23 16.17
C VAL A 67 15.36 -18.29 16.50
N ALA A 68 15.69 -18.91 17.63
CA ALA A 68 17.06 -19.26 17.99
C ALA A 68 17.44 -20.57 17.29
N VAL A 69 18.28 -20.50 16.26
CA VAL A 69 18.61 -21.65 15.41
C VAL A 69 19.42 -22.66 16.22
N GLY A 70 18.85 -23.85 16.44
CA GLY A 70 19.47 -24.88 17.26
C GLY A 70 19.43 -24.60 18.78
N GLY A 71 18.61 -23.63 19.22
CA GLY A 71 18.53 -23.23 20.63
C GLY A 71 19.59 -22.22 21.06
N ASP A 72 20.36 -21.65 20.12
CA ASP A 72 21.39 -20.66 20.42
C ASP A 72 20.85 -19.23 20.30
N GLN A 73 20.80 -18.50 21.42
CA GLN A 73 20.37 -17.10 21.48
C GLN A 73 21.34 -16.13 20.79
N ALA A 74 22.59 -16.55 20.55
CA ALA A 74 23.52 -15.78 19.74
C ALA A 74 23.23 -15.91 18.23
N HIS A 75 22.46 -16.93 17.82
CA HIS A 75 22.12 -17.19 16.42
C HIS A 75 20.60 -17.06 16.20
N LEU A 76 20.12 -15.83 16.33
CA LEU A 76 18.73 -15.47 16.12
C LEU A 76 18.46 -15.13 14.65
N VAL A 77 17.29 -15.55 14.18
CA VAL A 77 16.72 -15.14 12.89
C VAL A 77 15.29 -14.68 13.08
N THR A 78 14.87 -13.65 12.33
CA THR A 78 13.49 -13.17 12.31
C THR A 78 12.78 -13.70 11.07
N ILE A 79 11.68 -14.41 11.28
CA ILE A 79 10.92 -15.08 10.20
C ILE A 79 9.62 -14.35 9.85
N CYS A 80 9.17 -13.43 10.71
CA CYS A 80 7.97 -12.66 10.48
C CYS A 80 8.09 -11.30 11.17
N VAL A 81 7.76 -10.25 10.43
CA VAL A 81 7.66 -8.88 10.93
C VAL A 81 6.25 -8.39 10.65
N ALA A 82 5.52 -8.01 11.69
CA ALA A 82 4.13 -7.58 11.60
C ALA A 82 3.94 -6.24 12.32
N ASP A 83 3.22 -5.31 11.71
CA ASP A 83 2.90 -4.01 12.32
C ASP A 83 1.39 -3.84 12.50
N ARG A 84 0.94 -3.91 13.75
CA ARG A 84 -0.48 -3.76 14.10
C ARG A 84 -1.03 -2.38 13.78
N ARG A 85 -0.18 -1.35 13.72
CA ARG A 85 -0.60 0.04 13.46
C ARG A 85 -1.18 0.20 12.06
N TYR A 86 -0.70 -0.59 11.11
CA TYR A 86 -1.05 -0.46 9.70
C TYR A 86 -1.77 -1.70 9.15
N ARG A 87 -1.92 -2.75 9.95
CA ARG A 87 -2.62 -3.97 9.56
C ARG A 87 -4.05 -3.64 9.10
N LEU A 88 -4.35 -3.99 7.86
CA LEU A 88 -5.70 -3.87 7.31
C LEU A 88 -6.70 -4.72 8.11
N THR A 89 -7.88 -4.14 8.34
CA THR A 89 -9.01 -4.79 9.02
C THR A 89 -10.22 -4.77 8.10
N GLY A 90 -11.18 -5.67 8.33
CA GLY A 90 -12.43 -5.71 7.55
C GLY A 90 -12.35 -6.44 6.20
N LEU A 91 -11.28 -7.21 5.95
CA LEU A 91 -11.22 -8.12 4.80
C LEU A 91 -12.28 -9.22 4.93
N ALA A 92 -12.95 -9.55 3.83
CA ALA A 92 -13.82 -10.71 3.78
C ALA A 92 -13.01 -12.01 3.77
N ASN A 93 -13.65 -13.13 4.11
CA ASN A 93 -12.98 -14.43 4.07
C ASN A 93 -12.49 -14.75 2.66
N GLY A 94 -11.20 -15.12 2.56
CA GLY A 94 -10.55 -15.44 1.28
C GLY A 94 -9.87 -14.26 0.59
N GLU A 95 -10.02 -13.04 1.11
CA GLU A 95 -9.32 -11.87 0.57
C GLU A 95 -7.88 -11.79 1.08
N VAL A 96 -6.99 -11.32 0.21
CA VAL A 96 -5.56 -11.15 0.51
C VAL A 96 -5.15 -9.75 0.14
N ALA A 97 -4.33 -9.10 0.96
CA ALA A 97 -3.93 -7.73 0.72
C ALA A 97 -2.46 -7.46 1.01
N LEU A 98 -1.89 -6.54 0.25
CA LEU A 98 -0.61 -5.87 0.50
C LEU A 98 -0.88 -4.42 0.87
N TYR A 99 -0.12 -3.86 1.80
CA TYR A 99 -0.34 -2.51 2.30
C TYR A 99 0.95 -1.86 2.81
N ASN A 100 0.94 -0.54 2.94
CA ASN A 100 2.04 0.22 3.55
C ASN A 100 1.54 1.21 4.64
N ASP A 101 2.47 1.87 5.30
CA ASP A 101 2.20 2.84 6.38
C ASP A 101 1.51 4.12 5.90
N LYS A 102 1.51 4.37 4.59
CA LYS A 102 0.87 5.54 3.95
C LYS A 102 -0.57 5.29 3.51
N GLY A 103 -1.09 4.07 3.73
CA GLY A 103 -2.44 3.70 3.32
C GLY A 103 -2.58 3.31 1.85
N ALA A 104 -1.47 3.10 1.14
CA ALA A 104 -1.53 2.44 -0.17
C ALA A 104 -1.75 0.95 0.04
N GLN A 105 -2.66 0.36 -0.73
CA GLN A 105 -3.01 -1.06 -0.63
C GLN A 105 -3.35 -1.68 -1.98
N VAL A 106 -3.13 -2.99 -2.05
CA VAL A 106 -3.56 -3.87 -3.14
C VAL A 106 -4.38 -4.99 -2.49
N VAL A 107 -5.64 -5.12 -2.85
CA VAL A 107 -6.54 -6.14 -2.29
C VAL A 107 -7.02 -7.06 -3.40
N LEU A 108 -6.75 -8.36 -3.26
CA LEU A 108 -7.33 -9.42 -4.06
C LEU A 108 -8.62 -9.86 -3.36
N LYS A 109 -9.75 -9.52 -3.98
CA LYS A 109 -11.10 -9.77 -3.46
C LYS A 109 -11.54 -11.19 -3.74
N ALA A 110 -12.49 -11.70 -2.94
CA ALA A 110 -12.97 -13.07 -3.06
C ALA A 110 -13.73 -13.36 -4.37
N ASP A 111 -14.27 -12.32 -5.02
CA ASP A 111 -14.91 -12.40 -6.34
C ASP A 111 -13.92 -12.39 -7.51
N GLY A 112 -12.62 -12.34 -7.22
CA GLY A 112 -11.54 -12.28 -8.22
C GLY A 112 -11.19 -10.87 -8.67
N SER A 113 -11.85 -9.83 -8.17
CA SER A 113 -11.46 -8.45 -8.45
C SER A 113 -10.18 -8.05 -7.72
N ILE A 114 -9.44 -7.11 -8.32
CA ILE A 114 -8.22 -6.55 -7.75
C ILE A 114 -8.46 -5.06 -7.52
N GLU A 115 -8.41 -4.66 -6.25
CA GLU A 115 -8.53 -3.26 -5.85
C GLU A 115 -7.14 -2.67 -5.63
N LEU A 116 -6.84 -1.57 -6.32
CA LEU A 116 -5.60 -0.81 -6.17
C LEU A 116 -5.94 0.55 -5.59
N THR A 117 -5.58 0.78 -4.34
CA THR A 117 -5.84 2.05 -3.65
C THR A 117 -4.51 2.75 -3.39
N PRO A 118 -4.17 3.84 -4.10
CA PRO A 118 -2.99 4.62 -3.77
C PRO A 118 -3.23 5.46 -2.50
N ALA A 119 -2.15 5.90 -1.86
CA ALA A 119 -2.23 6.93 -0.82
C ALA A 119 -2.72 8.27 -1.41
N LEU A 120 -3.13 9.23 -0.56
CA LEU A 120 -3.75 10.51 -0.96
C LEU A 120 -2.97 11.33 -2.04
N ALA A 121 -1.67 11.11 -2.19
CA ALA A 121 -0.82 11.73 -3.21
C ALA A 121 -0.05 10.71 -4.08
N GLY A 122 -0.41 9.43 -4.00
CA GLY A 122 0.20 8.36 -4.77
C GLY A 122 -0.42 8.21 -6.16
N SER A 123 0.35 7.67 -7.10
CA SER A 123 -0.10 7.28 -8.44
C SER A 123 -0.13 5.76 -8.58
N VAL A 124 -1.03 5.24 -9.42
CA VAL A 124 -1.02 3.84 -9.87
C VAL A 124 -0.51 3.83 -11.31
N HIS A 125 0.56 3.08 -11.56
CA HIS A 125 1.15 2.93 -12.90
C HIS A 125 0.80 1.56 -13.46
N VAL A 126 0.23 1.51 -14.67
CA VAL A 126 -0.09 0.27 -15.38
C VAL A 126 0.72 0.23 -16.68
N GLY A 127 1.52 -0.81 -16.91
CA GLY A 127 2.17 -1.05 -18.22
C GLY A 127 3.71 -0.89 -18.31
N GLY A 128 4.43 -0.71 -17.19
CA GLY A 128 5.91 -0.69 -17.17
C GLY A 128 6.53 0.69 -16.88
N PRO A 129 7.88 0.82 -16.87
CA PRO A 129 8.59 1.99 -16.34
C PRO A 129 8.41 3.29 -17.16
N THR A 130 7.83 3.18 -18.36
CA THR A 130 7.52 4.31 -19.26
C THR A 130 6.03 4.44 -19.55
N ALA A 131 5.19 3.56 -19.00
CA ALA A 131 3.75 3.62 -19.21
C ALA A 131 3.12 4.60 -18.22
N VAL A 132 3.05 5.86 -18.64
CA VAL A 132 2.13 6.86 -18.05
C VAL A 132 0.74 6.61 -18.62
N GLU A 133 0.19 5.41 -18.37
CA GLU A 133 -1.25 5.23 -18.44
C GLU A 133 -1.78 5.32 -17.01
N THR A 134 -1.84 6.56 -16.53
CA THR A 134 -2.85 6.91 -15.54
C THR A 134 -4.17 6.68 -16.25
N ILE A 135 -4.81 5.51 -16.06
CA ILE A 135 -6.21 5.33 -16.40
C ILE A 135 -7.00 6.21 -15.44
N ALA A 136 -7.01 7.51 -15.74
CA ALA A 136 -7.91 8.42 -15.12
C ALA A 136 -9.28 8.04 -15.69
N LEU A 137 -10.18 7.52 -14.83
CA LEU A 137 -11.55 7.13 -15.19
C LEU A 137 -12.35 8.25 -15.90
N ASN A 138 -11.81 9.47 -15.96
CA ASN A 138 -12.37 10.59 -16.72
C ASN A 138 -12.17 10.47 -18.24
N THR A 139 -11.18 9.76 -18.78
CA THR A 139 -10.96 9.71 -20.24
C THR A 139 -11.99 8.86 -20.97
N GLU A 140 -12.46 7.76 -20.40
CA GLU A 140 -13.57 7.00 -20.98
C GLU A 140 -14.90 7.75 -20.89
N VAL A 141 -15.18 8.41 -19.75
CA VAL A 141 -16.38 9.25 -19.60
C VAL A 141 -16.34 10.44 -20.57
N LEU A 142 -15.18 11.11 -20.70
CA LEU A 142 -14.99 12.20 -21.66
C LEU A 142 -15.09 11.70 -23.10
N ALA A 143 -14.58 10.50 -23.42
CA ALA A 143 -14.70 9.90 -24.74
C ALA A 143 -16.17 9.58 -25.08
N GLN A 144 -16.94 9.02 -24.13
CA GLN A 144 -18.36 8.74 -24.31
C GLN A 144 -19.18 10.03 -24.45
N PHE A 145 -18.92 11.05 -23.61
CA PHE A 145 -19.58 12.36 -23.74
C PHE A 145 -19.24 13.05 -25.06
N SER A 146 -17.98 13.02 -25.49
CA SER A 146 -17.53 13.58 -26.78
C SER A 146 -18.18 12.85 -27.96
N ALA A 147 -18.30 11.52 -27.89
CA ALA A 147 -18.97 10.71 -28.91
C ALA A 147 -20.46 11.05 -29.04
N ILE A 148 -21.17 11.17 -27.91
CA ILE A 148 -22.59 11.59 -27.88
C ILE A 148 -22.73 13.01 -28.45
N PHE A 149 -21.84 13.92 -28.07
CA PHE A 149 -21.87 15.30 -28.53
C PHE A 149 -21.60 15.43 -30.03
N GLY A 150 -20.64 14.66 -30.57
CA GLY A 150 -20.32 14.63 -32.00
C GLY A 150 -21.50 14.15 -32.86
N ILE A 151 -22.25 13.14 -32.39
CA ILE A 151 -23.47 12.68 -33.05
C ILE A 151 -24.53 13.78 -33.06
N TRP A 152 -24.75 14.44 -31.93
CA TRP A 152 -25.72 15.54 -31.84
C TRP A 152 -25.34 16.72 -32.74
N ALA A 153 -24.07 17.14 -32.75
CA ALA A 153 -23.60 18.24 -33.57
C ALA A 153 -23.76 17.99 -35.09
N GLY A 154 -23.65 16.73 -35.52
CA GLY A 154 -23.90 16.32 -36.91
C GLY A 154 -25.40 16.30 -37.30
N LEU A 155 -26.30 16.23 -36.32
CA LEU A 155 -27.75 16.23 -36.50
C LEU A 155 -28.38 17.62 -36.30
N ALA A 156 -27.65 18.55 -35.68
CA ALA A 156 -28.09 19.91 -35.44
C ALA A 156 -28.26 20.66 -36.79
N PRO A 157 -29.43 21.25 -37.09
CA PRO A 157 -29.64 22.15 -38.21
C PRO A 157 -28.57 23.25 -38.26
N THR A 158 -27.97 23.47 -39.43
CA THR A 158 -26.90 24.46 -39.64
C THR A 158 -27.34 25.91 -39.40
N THR A 159 -28.65 26.16 -39.30
CA THR A 159 -29.22 27.44 -38.85
C THR A 159 -29.01 27.71 -37.36
N TRP A 160 -28.57 26.70 -36.59
CA TRP A 160 -28.09 26.86 -35.22
C TRP A 160 -26.58 27.17 -35.16
N ALA A 161 -25.87 27.20 -36.31
CA ALA A 161 -24.42 27.39 -36.38
C ALA A 161 -23.95 28.85 -36.29
N ALA A 162 -24.87 29.83 -36.26
CA ALA A 162 -24.51 31.25 -36.06
C ALA A 162 -23.95 31.53 -34.65
N ASP A 163 -24.16 30.63 -33.69
CA ASP A 163 -23.67 30.74 -32.32
C ASP A 163 -22.49 29.80 -32.02
N ALA A 164 -21.78 29.29 -33.04
CA ALA A 164 -20.64 28.38 -32.85
C ALA A 164 -19.49 29.00 -32.01
N VAL A 165 -19.36 30.33 -31.99
CA VAL A 165 -18.42 31.07 -31.11
C VAL A 165 -18.93 31.13 -29.66
N VAL A 166 -20.24 31.31 -29.48
CA VAL A 166 -20.91 31.32 -28.15
C VAL A 166 -20.88 29.92 -27.54
N LEU A 167 -21.09 28.87 -28.34
CA LEU A 167 -20.96 27.47 -27.92
C LEU A 167 -19.51 27.10 -27.58
N LYS A 168 -18.52 27.54 -28.37
CA LYS A 168 -17.08 27.39 -28.03
C LYS A 168 -16.71 28.06 -26.71
N GLY A 169 -17.24 29.25 -26.46
CA GLY A 169 -17.08 29.94 -25.17
C GLY A 169 -17.76 29.20 -24.02
N ALA A 170 -18.95 28.64 -24.25
CA ALA A 170 -19.68 27.85 -23.26
C ALA A 170 -18.96 26.53 -22.91
N TYR A 171 -18.29 25.86 -23.87
CA TYR A 171 -17.46 24.66 -23.60
C TYR A 171 -16.27 24.97 -22.68
N ALA A 172 -15.57 26.08 -22.91
CA ALA A 172 -14.46 26.50 -22.07
C ALA A 172 -14.92 26.84 -20.64
N ALA A 173 -16.11 27.46 -20.52
CA ALA A 173 -16.72 27.77 -19.22
C ALA A 173 -17.20 26.51 -18.47
N LEU A 174 -17.82 25.55 -19.17
CA LEU A 174 -18.30 24.31 -18.55
C LEU A 174 -17.14 23.40 -18.11
N ALA A 175 -16.06 23.33 -18.90
CA ALA A 175 -14.83 22.61 -18.51
C ALA A 175 -14.20 23.21 -17.24
N ALA A 176 -14.25 24.53 -17.08
CA ALA A 176 -13.82 25.22 -15.87
C ALA A 176 -14.76 24.96 -14.67
N VAL A 177 -16.08 24.89 -14.89
CA VAL A 177 -17.07 24.57 -13.85
C VAL A 177 -16.95 23.11 -13.37
N LEU A 178 -16.70 22.15 -14.27
CA LEU A 178 -16.47 20.76 -13.88
C LEU A 178 -15.14 20.57 -13.12
N ALA A 179 -14.09 21.34 -13.44
CA ALA A 179 -12.85 21.34 -12.68
C ALA A 179 -13.02 21.89 -11.25
N VAL A 180 -14.03 22.72 -11.00
CA VAL A 180 -14.39 23.28 -9.68
C VAL A 180 -15.33 22.36 -8.88
N SER A 181 -15.92 21.35 -9.52
CA SER A 181 -16.95 20.48 -8.90
C SER A 181 -16.40 19.26 -8.13
N MET A 182 -15.09 19.10 -7.96
CA MET A 182 -14.54 18.15 -6.99
C MET A 182 -14.34 18.86 -5.63
N PRO A 183 -14.98 18.41 -4.54
CA PRO A 183 -15.09 19.18 -3.31
C PRO A 183 -13.75 19.21 -2.56
N GLY A 184 -13.23 20.43 -2.36
CA GLY A 184 -12.06 20.64 -1.52
C GLY A 184 -11.53 22.08 -1.55
N SER A 185 -12.23 23.00 -0.90
CA SER A 185 -11.62 24.05 -0.03
C SER A 185 -12.63 25.18 0.19
N SER A 186 -13.19 25.19 1.40
CA SER A 186 -14.00 26.24 1.96
C SER A 186 -13.32 27.61 1.91
N LYS A 187 -13.97 28.61 1.32
CA LYS A 187 -13.84 29.99 1.79
C LYS A 187 -15.10 30.34 2.57
N GLY A 188 -14.96 30.32 3.90
CA GLY A 188 -15.85 31.03 4.81
C GLY A 188 -15.79 32.53 4.50
N LYS A 189 -16.97 33.14 4.48
CA LYS A 189 -17.18 34.58 4.34
C LYS A 189 -16.89 35.28 5.68
N ALA A 190 -16.00 36.26 5.66
CA ALA A 190 -16.13 37.56 6.32
C ALA A 190 -15.13 38.51 5.65
#